data_AF-A0A2Z6S1X7-F1
#
_entry.id   AF-A0A2Z6S1X7-F1
#
_cell.length_a   1.000
_cell.length_b   1.000
_cell.length_c   1.000
_cell.angle_alpha   90.00
_cell.angle_beta   90.00
_cell.angle_gamma   90.00
#
_symmetry.space_group_name_H-M   'P 1'
#
loop_
_entity.id
_entity.type
_entity.pdbx_description
1 polymer ?
#
loop_
_entity_poly.entity_id
_entity_poly.type
_entity_poly.pdbx_seq_one_letter_code
_entity_poly.pdbx_strand_id
1 'polypeptide(L)'
;MSSRIGWIFGVPFAILIFACPILEIGKIELFSRTDGVLTYDTNVEYTYLVLSLVAPSVLILVYFFKCNWDNISPTTAKSLLVVYLFASIGISIAYTVFTINELKGIPFGCPDNYHYETSKVQTACQARAANFISLWAFIFFLILNSILLILGVNPLDEDKLFARDSKRRKSKSATSTQPPLGGGSGPFSQIELGQQQQQMKEKEDIQVEK
;
A
#
# COMPACT_ATOMS: atom_id res chain seq x y z
N MET A 1 -21.36 -1.18 11.06
CA MET A 1 -21.57 -0.23 9.95
C MET A 1 -20.25 0.09 9.23
N SER A 2 -19.13 0.23 9.96
CA SER A 2 -17.75 0.41 9.45
C SER A 2 -17.35 -0.53 8.29
N SER A 3 -17.59 -1.84 8.43
CA SER A 3 -17.13 -2.83 7.43
C SER A 3 -17.68 -2.60 6.01
N ARG A 4 -18.96 -2.23 5.83
CA ARG A 4 -19.53 -2.05 4.47
C ARG A 4 -18.93 -0.84 3.74
N ILE A 5 -18.59 0.21 4.48
CA ILE A 5 -18.03 1.46 3.92
C ILE A 5 -16.63 1.20 3.36
N GLY A 6 -15.83 0.42 4.08
CA GLY A 6 -14.49 0.01 3.62
C GLY A 6 -14.51 -0.76 2.31
N TRP A 7 -15.48 -1.65 2.11
CA TRP A 7 -15.61 -2.40 0.85
C TRP A 7 -16.05 -1.51 -0.32
N ILE A 8 -16.98 -0.58 -0.08
CA ILE A 8 -17.50 0.34 -1.11
C ILE A 8 -16.38 1.23 -1.68
N PHE A 9 -15.45 1.70 -0.84
CA PHE A 9 -14.35 2.57 -1.28
C PHE A 9 -13.05 1.83 -1.60
N GLY A 10 -12.81 0.68 -0.94
CA GLY A 10 -11.59 -0.11 -1.10
C GLY A 10 -11.58 -0.94 -2.39
N VAL A 11 -12.72 -1.52 -2.79
CA VAL A 11 -12.79 -2.35 -4.01
C VAL A 11 -12.54 -1.51 -5.28
N PRO A 12 -13.22 -0.38 -5.51
CA PRO A 12 -12.93 0.47 -6.67
C PRO A 12 -11.49 0.96 -6.68
N PHE A 13 -10.94 1.31 -5.50
CA PHE A 13 -9.55 1.71 -5.37
C PHE A 13 -8.59 0.59 -5.78
N ALA A 14 -8.82 -0.65 -5.33
CA ALA A 14 -8.02 -1.81 -5.71
C ALA A 14 -8.10 -2.10 -7.22
N ILE A 15 -9.28 -1.94 -7.83
CA ILE A 15 -9.43 -2.07 -9.29
C ILE A 15 -8.60 -1.00 -10.01
N LEU A 16 -8.64 0.24 -9.54
CA LEU A 16 -7.90 1.36 -10.16
C LEU A 16 -6.37 1.17 -10.08
N ILE A 17 -5.85 0.54 -9.03
CA ILE A 17 -4.43 0.18 -8.94
C ILE A 17 -3.95 -0.59 -10.17
N PHE A 18 -4.78 -1.50 -10.72
CA PHE A 18 -4.44 -2.28 -11.91
C PHE A 18 -4.92 -1.62 -13.20
N ALA A 19 -6.09 -0.98 -13.17
CA ALA A 19 -6.67 -0.36 -14.35
C ALA A 19 -5.84 0.83 -14.85
N CYS A 20 -5.28 1.65 -13.95
CA CYS A 20 -4.46 2.81 -14.33
C CYS A 20 -3.24 2.41 -15.17
N PRO A 21 -2.35 1.48 -14.74
CA PRO A 21 -1.23 1.04 -15.57
C PRO A 21 -1.66 0.40 -16.90
N ILE A 22 -2.74 -0.38 -16.91
CA ILE A 22 -3.24 -1.02 -18.14
C ILE A 22 -3.72 0.05 -19.15
N LEU A 23 -4.45 1.05 -18.68
CA LEU A 23 -4.92 2.16 -19.53
C LEU A 23 -3.76 3.02 -20.04
N GLU A 24 -2.74 3.26 -19.21
CA GLU A 24 -1.53 3.97 -19.61
C GLU A 24 -0.77 3.23 -20.72
N ILE A 25 -0.56 1.92 -20.57
CA ILE A 25 0.06 1.07 -21.61
C ILE A 25 -0.78 1.10 -22.90
N GLY A 26 -2.09 0.93 -22.79
CA GLY A 26 -3.00 0.98 -23.92
C GLY A 26 -2.99 2.34 -24.63
N LYS A 27 -2.86 3.43 -23.89
CA LYS A 27 -2.70 4.78 -24.46
C LYS A 27 -1.42 4.88 -25.29
N ILE A 28 -0.27 4.48 -24.74
CA ILE A 28 1.02 4.52 -25.44
C ILE A 28 0.96 3.72 -26.75
N GLU A 29 0.40 2.52 -26.71
CA GLU A 29 0.26 1.66 -27.90
C GLU A 29 -0.70 2.25 -28.95
N LEU A 30 -1.80 2.88 -28.53
CA LEU A 30 -2.72 3.52 -29.45
C LEU A 30 -2.10 4.77 -30.09
N PHE A 31 -1.35 5.56 -29.32
CA PHE A 31 -0.68 6.75 -29.82
C PHE A 31 0.41 6.39 -30.83
N SER A 32 1.16 5.30 -30.62
CA SER A 32 2.15 4.83 -31.60
C SER A 32 1.54 4.42 -32.95
N ARG A 33 0.23 4.12 -32.99
CA ARG A 33 -0.51 3.73 -34.20
C ARG A 33 -1.17 4.90 -34.93
N THR A 34 -1.00 6.13 -34.45
CA THR A 34 -1.62 7.35 -35.02
C THR A 34 -0.70 8.11 -35.98
N ASP A 35 0.42 7.53 -36.37
CA ASP A 35 1.34 8.07 -37.39
C ASP A 35 1.77 9.54 -37.15
N GLY A 36 1.83 9.96 -35.88
CA GLY A 36 2.24 11.31 -35.47
C GLY A 36 1.13 12.38 -35.46
N VAL A 37 -0.12 12.01 -35.77
CA VAL A 37 -1.29 12.89 -35.64
C VAL A 37 -1.42 13.35 -34.19
N LEU A 38 -1.38 12.41 -33.25
CA LEU A 38 -1.24 12.70 -31.82
C LEU A 38 0.25 12.67 -31.45
N THR A 39 0.72 13.74 -30.82
CA THR A 39 2.09 13.82 -30.28
C THR A 39 2.07 13.52 -28.80
N TYR A 40 3.00 12.69 -28.35
CA TYR A 40 3.24 12.41 -26.93
C TYR A 40 4.75 12.42 -26.67
N ASP A 41 5.13 12.80 -25.45
CA ASP A 41 6.52 12.69 -25.01
C ASP A 41 6.73 11.31 -24.37
N THR A 42 7.39 10.43 -25.11
CA THR A 42 7.67 9.06 -24.67
C THR A 42 8.36 8.98 -23.30
N ASN A 43 9.25 9.93 -22.97
CA ASN A 43 9.95 9.93 -21.70
C ASN A 43 8.99 10.23 -20.54
N VAL A 44 8.06 11.18 -20.75
CA VAL A 44 7.06 11.54 -19.75
C VAL A 44 6.12 10.37 -19.49
N GLU A 45 5.64 9.71 -20.54
CA GLU A 45 4.72 8.56 -20.41
C GLU A 45 5.37 7.38 -19.67
N TYR A 46 6.59 6.98 -20.06
CA TYR A 46 7.26 5.86 -19.40
C TYR A 46 7.66 6.20 -17.96
N THR A 47 8.11 7.42 -17.70
CA THR A 47 8.42 7.87 -16.33
C THR A 47 7.17 7.79 -15.45
N TYR A 48 6.04 8.26 -15.97
CA TYR A 48 4.77 8.23 -15.27
C TYR A 48 4.25 6.79 -15.08
N LEU A 49 4.38 5.92 -16.07
CA LEU A 49 4.02 4.49 -15.98
C LEU A 49 4.84 3.78 -14.90
N VAL A 50 6.16 4.01 -14.86
CA VAL A 50 7.04 3.42 -13.83
C VAL A 50 6.64 3.91 -12.45
N LEU A 51 6.42 5.22 -12.27
CA LEU A 51 5.98 5.79 -11.01
C LEU A 51 4.63 5.20 -10.57
N SER A 52 3.68 5.07 -11.50
CA SER A 52 2.35 4.52 -11.26
C SER A 52 2.35 3.02 -10.94
N LEU A 53 3.36 2.26 -11.38
CA LEU A 53 3.54 0.84 -11.04
C LEU A 53 4.24 0.65 -9.71
N VAL A 54 5.34 1.38 -9.47
CA VAL A 54 6.17 1.21 -8.26
C VAL A 54 5.40 1.59 -7.00
N ALA A 55 4.72 2.73 -7.03
CA ALA A 55 3.99 3.27 -5.88
C ALA A 55 2.98 2.28 -5.24
N PRO A 56 1.98 1.75 -5.97
CA PRO A 56 1.04 0.79 -5.42
C PRO A 56 1.69 -0.58 -5.16
N SER A 57 2.70 -0.96 -5.93
CA SER A 57 3.44 -2.22 -5.69
C SER A 57 4.13 -2.21 -4.33
N VAL A 58 4.71 -1.08 -3.91
CA VAL A 58 5.29 -0.93 -2.56
C VAL A 58 4.21 -1.08 -1.48
N LEU A 59 3.04 -0.49 -1.66
CA LEU A 59 1.92 -0.63 -0.70
C LEU A 59 1.40 -2.07 -0.60
N ILE A 60 1.28 -2.75 -1.74
CA ILE A 60 0.89 -4.16 -1.83
C ILE A 60 1.95 -5.04 -1.16
N LEU A 61 3.23 -4.85 -1.47
CA LEU A 61 4.33 -5.59 -0.86
C LEU A 61 4.35 -5.37 0.66
N VAL A 62 4.17 -4.15 1.13
CA VAL A 62 4.05 -3.84 2.56
C VAL A 62 2.88 -4.58 3.21
N TYR A 63 1.74 -4.64 2.54
CA TYR A 63 0.55 -5.33 3.04
C TYR A 63 0.75 -6.85 3.12
N PHE A 64 1.31 -7.47 2.07
CA PHE A 64 1.52 -8.92 1.99
C PHE A 64 2.72 -9.40 2.82
N PHE A 65 3.81 -8.63 2.89
CA PHE A 65 5.02 -8.94 3.66
C PHE A 65 4.98 -8.33 5.07
N LYS A 66 3.79 -8.36 5.68
CA LYS A 66 3.54 -7.94 7.08
C LYS A 66 4.54 -8.56 8.09
N CYS A 67 5.15 -9.70 7.74
CA CYS A 67 6.07 -10.49 8.56
C CYS A 67 7.37 -9.79 9.05
N ASN A 68 7.77 -8.64 8.49
CA ASN A 68 8.96 -7.90 8.95
C ASN A 68 8.66 -6.50 9.49
N TRP A 69 7.39 -6.10 9.54
CA TRP A 69 6.96 -4.72 9.84
C TRP A 69 6.28 -4.56 11.20
N ASP A 70 6.48 -5.50 12.12
CA ASP A 70 5.93 -5.44 13.49
C ASP A 70 6.46 -4.23 14.31
N ASN A 71 7.52 -3.57 13.84
CA ASN A 71 8.15 -2.43 14.53
C ASN A 71 7.77 -1.05 13.96
N ILE A 72 6.95 -0.96 12.91
CA ILE A 72 6.55 0.35 12.38
C ILE A 72 5.42 0.92 13.23
N SER A 73 5.70 2.05 13.88
CA SER A 73 4.70 2.80 14.64
C SER A 73 3.52 3.18 13.75
N PRO A 74 2.27 3.07 14.23
CA PRO A 74 1.09 3.52 13.48
C PRO A 74 1.18 4.99 13.07
N THR A 75 1.93 5.81 13.82
CA THR A 75 2.20 7.21 13.48
C THR A 75 3.09 7.33 12.24
N THR A 76 4.10 6.47 12.10
CA THR A 76 4.99 6.42 10.94
C THR A 76 4.22 5.98 9.68
N ALA A 77 3.37 4.96 9.80
CA ALA A 77 2.53 4.51 8.68
C ALA A 77 1.56 5.60 8.19
N LYS A 78 0.93 6.33 9.13
CA LYS A 78 0.08 7.49 8.79
C LYS A 78 0.87 8.59 8.09
N SER A 79 2.07 8.91 8.58
CA SER A 79 2.94 9.93 7.97
C SER A 79 3.36 9.54 6.56
N LEU A 80 3.78 8.29 6.33
CA LEU A 80 4.12 7.79 5.00
C LEU A 80 2.94 7.84 4.03
N LEU A 81 1.72 7.51 4.49
CA LEU A 81 0.52 7.61 3.67
C LEU A 81 0.23 9.05 3.26
N VAL A 82 0.38 10.02 4.17
CA VAL A 82 0.17 11.44 3.87
C VAL A 82 1.20 11.95 2.87
N VAL A 83 2.48 11.61 3.05
CA VAL A 83 3.54 11.94 2.09
C VAL A 83 3.24 11.33 0.71
N TYR A 84 2.81 10.07 0.70
CA TYR A 84 2.42 9.38 -0.52
C TYR A 84 1.24 10.05 -1.24
N LEU A 85 0.23 10.49 -0.49
CA LEU A 85 -0.92 11.21 -1.04
C LEU A 85 -0.48 12.52 -1.72
N PHE A 86 0.32 13.33 -1.04
CA PHE A 86 0.80 14.60 -1.61
C PHE A 86 1.71 14.39 -2.81
N ALA A 87 2.60 13.39 -2.77
CA ALA A 87 3.44 13.02 -3.90
C ALA A 87 2.59 12.59 -5.10
N SER A 88 1.59 11.74 -4.88
CA SER A 88 0.68 11.27 -5.94
C SER A 88 -0.06 12.43 -6.59
N ILE A 89 -0.63 13.36 -5.80
CA ILE A 89 -1.28 14.57 -6.31
C ILE A 89 -0.32 15.42 -7.15
N GLY A 90 0.90 15.66 -6.66
CA GLY A 90 1.90 16.45 -7.38
C GLY A 90 2.27 15.84 -8.73
N ILE A 91 2.47 14.52 -8.77
CA ILE A 91 2.77 13.78 -10.00
C ILE A 91 1.58 13.84 -10.97
N SER A 92 0.34 13.66 -10.49
CA SER A 92 -0.86 13.74 -11.33
C SER A 92 -1.07 15.14 -11.95
N ILE A 93 -0.78 16.19 -11.18
CA ILE A 93 -0.85 17.58 -11.67
C ILE A 93 0.23 17.81 -12.74
N ALA A 94 1.49 17.43 -12.45
CA ALA A 94 2.58 17.57 -13.39
C ALA A 94 2.28 16.83 -14.71
N TYR A 95 1.84 15.58 -14.62
CA TYR A 95 1.43 14.78 -15.76
C TYR A 95 0.29 15.44 -16.55
N THR A 96 -0.74 15.94 -15.87
CA THR A 96 -1.84 16.66 -16.53
C THR A 96 -1.35 17.88 -17.30
N VAL A 97 -0.41 18.65 -16.74
CA VAL A 97 0.17 19.83 -17.39
C VAL A 97 1.00 19.45 -18.61
N PHE A 98 1.85 18.42 -18.51
CA PHE A 98 2.68 17.99 -19.63
C PHE A 98 1.87 17.39 -20.78
N THR A 99 0.78 16.69 -20.47
CA THR A 99 -0.04 15.99 -21.45
C THR A 99 -1.19 16.84 -22.02
N ILE A 100 -1.42 18.07 -21.52
CA ILE A 100 -2.58 18.88 -21.92
C ILE A 100 -2.57 19.24 -23.42
N ASN A 101 -1.37 19.40 -23.99
CA ASN A 101 -1.17 19.85 -25.37
C ASN A 101 -1.17 18.71 -26.40
N GLU A 102 -1.29 17.45 -25.97
CA GLU A 102 -1.23 16.28 -26.86
C GLU A 102 -2.38 16.22 -27.87
N LEU A 103 -3.52 16.83 -27.53
CA LEU A 103 -4.75 16.74 -28.33
C LEU A 103 -4.76 17.61 -29.59
N LYS A 104 -3.78 18.51 -29.80
CA LYS A 104 -3.68 19.38 -31.00
C LYS A 104 -5.02 19.98 -31.49
N GLY A 105 -5.91 20.39 -30.59
CA GLY A 105 -7.21 20.99 -30.91
C GLY A 105 -8.41 20.02 -30.93
N ILE A 106 -8.20 18.73 -30.64
CA ILE A 106 -9.27 17.77 -30.36
C ILE A 106 -9.90 18.11 -29.00
N PRO A 107 -11.25 18.09 -28.86
CA PRO A 107 -11.90 18.33 -27.59
C PRO A 107 -11.51 17.31 -26.52
N PHE A 108 -11.32 17.78 -25.28
CA PHE A 108 -10.87 16.94 -24.17
C PHE A 108 -11.73 15.70 -23.91
N GLY A 109 -13.05 15.82 -24.11
CA GLY A 109 -14.00 14.74 -23.89
C GLY A 109 -14.13 13.73 -25.04
N CYS A 110 -13.37 13.89 -26.12
CA CYS A 110 -13.36 13.00 -27.29
C CYS A 110 -14.78 12.59 -27.77
N PRO A 111 -15.66 13.55 -28.11
CA PRO A 111 -17.04 13.23 -28.47
C PRO A 111 -17.10 12.57 -29.85
N ASP A 112 -18.09 11.70 -30.07
CA ASP A 112 -18.23 10.95 -31.33
C ASP A 112 -18.63 11.83 -32.53
N ASN A 113 -19.13 13.04 -32.28
CA ASN A 113 -19.52 14.01 -33.31
C ASN A 113 -18.36 14.90 -33.79
N TYR A 114 -17.15 14.72 -33.28
CA TYR A 114 -15.97 15.44 -33.76
C TYR A 114 -15.40 14.79 -35.03
N HIS A 115 -14.87 15.61 -35.94
CA HIS A 115 -14.32 15.13 -37.21
C HIS A 115 -12.88 14.65 -37.03
N TYR A 116 -12.71 13.40 -36.59
CA TYR A 116 -11.39 12.76 -36.49
C TYR A 116 -10.83 12.42 -37.87
N GLU A 117 -9.52 12.56 -38.06
CA GLU A 117 -8.85 12.17 -39.31
C GLU A 117 -8.99 10.68 -39.60
N THR A 118 -8.91 9.85 -38.55
CA THR A 118 -9.08 8.39 -38.65
C THR A 118 -9.75 7.84 -37.40
N SER A 119 -10.36 6.66 -37.51
CA SER A 119 -10.94 5.93 -36.37
C SER A 119 -9.89 5.61 -35.29
N LYS A 120 -8.63 5.41 -35.68
CA LYS A 120 -7.51 5.19 -34.74
C LYS A 120 -7.29 6.40 -33.84
N VAL A 121 -7.38 7.62 -34.39
CA VAL A 121 -7.23 8.88 -33.63
C VAL A 121 -8.39 9.05 -32.65
N GLN A 122 -9.61 8.66 -33.03
CA GLN A 122 -10.76 8.65 -32.12
C GLN A 122 -10.53 7.69 -30.95
N THR A 123 -10.13 6.44 -31.21
CA THR A 123 -9.86 5.45 -30.14
C THR A 123 -8.71 5.90 -29.25
N ALA A 124 -7.64 6.46 -29.82
CA ALA A 124 -6.52 7.01 -29.05
C ALA A 124 -6.97 8.18 -28.14
N CYS A 125 -7.79 9.09 -28.66
CA CYS A 125 -8.39 10.16 -27.86
C CYS A 125 -9.20 9.60 -26.69
N GLN A 126 -10.11 8.65 -26.96
CA GLN A 126 -10.93 8.02 -25.93
C GLN A 126 -10.09 7.30 -24.88
N ALA A 127 -9.03 6.61 -25.28
CA ALA A 127 -8.10 5.96 -24.35
C ALA A 127 -7.37 6.98 -23.45
N ARG A 128 -6.93 8.11 -24.01
CA ARG A 128 -6.36 9.22 -23.21
C ARG A 128 -7.38 9.77 -22.21
N ALA A 129 -8.61 10.02 -22.65
CA ALA A 129 -9.67 10.54 -21.78
C ALA A 129 -9.97 9.53 -20.64
N ALA A 130 -10.07 8.24 -20.95
CA ALA A 130 -10.24 7.19 -19.96
C ALA A 130 -9.07 7.14 -18.97
N ASN A 131 -7.83 7.19 -19.45
CA ASN A 131 -6.64 7.22 -18.61
C ASN A 131 -6.65 8.41 -17.65
N PHE A 132 -6.96 9.61 -18.15
CA PHE A 132 -7.09 10.81 -17.34
C PHE A 132 -8.17 10.66 -16.26
N ILE A 133 -9.36 10.18 -16.62
CA ILE A 133 -10.45 9.95 -15.67
C ILE A 133 -10.03 8.94 -14.60
N SER A 134 -9.39 7.83 -15.00
CA SER A 134 -8.93 6.80 -14.08
C SER A 134 -7.85 7.32 -13.12
N LEU A 135 -6.90 8.12 -13.60
CA LEU A 135 -5.91 8.78 -12.76
C LEU A 135 -6.57 9.66 -11.69
N TRP A 136 -7.47 10.55 -12.07
CA TRP A 136 -8.12 11.45 -11.11
C TRP A 136 -9.08 10.71 -10.18
N ALA A 137 -9.75 9.66 -10.67
CA ALA A 137 -10.52 8.76 -9.83
C ALA A 137 -9.64 8.06 -8.79
N PHE A 138 -8.45 7.59 -9.17
CA PHE A 138 -7.49 6.99 -8.24
C PHE A 138 -7.11 7.97 -7.12
N ILE A 139 -6.78 9.22 -7.46
CA ILE A 139 -6.48 10.26 -6.46
C ILE A 139 -7.68 10.52 -5.54
N PHE A 140 -8.88 10.63 -6.10
CA PHE A 140 -10.10 10.81 -5.31
C PHE A 140 -10.31 9.68 -4.31
N PHE A 141 -10.22 8.42 -4.74
CA PHE A 141 -10.35 7.27 -3.84
C PHE A 141 -9.20 7.17 -2.84
N LEU A 142 -7.97 7.57 -3.21
CA LEU A 142 -6.84 7.64 -2.30
C LEU A 142 -7.09 8.66 -1.17
N ILE A 143 -7.64 9.84 -1.48
CA ILE A 143 -8.03 10.85 -0.50
C ILE A 143 -9.09 10.29 0.45
N LEU A 144 -10.16 9.69 -0.09
CA LEU A 144 -11.24 9.13 0.72
C LEU A 144 -10.73 8.03 1.67
N ASN A 145 -9.94 7.09 1.16
CA ASN A 145 -9.35 6.03 1.98
C ASN A 145 -8.39 6.59 3.04
N SER A 146 -7.62 7.64 2.71
CA SER A 146 -6.73 8.31 3.67
C SER A 146 -7.51 8.99 4.79
N ILE A 147 -8.61 9.69 4.47
CA ILE A 147 -9.49 10.32 5.47
C ILE A 147 -10.11 9.26 6.38
N LEU A 148 -10.65 8.18 5.81
CA LEU A 148 -11.24 7.08 6.59
C LEU A 148 -10.22 6.48 7.58
N LEU A 149 -8.98 6.28 7.12
CA LEU A 149 -7.90 5.77 7.97
C LEU A 149 -7.50 6.76 9.08
N ILE A 150 -7.43 8.05 8.78
CA ILE A 150 -7.11 9.10 9.77
C ILE A 150 -8.21 9.19 10.84
N LEU A 151 -9.47 9.10 10.43
CA LEU A 151 -10.64 9.09 11.33
C LEU A 151 -10.77 7.78 12.14
N GLY A 152 -9.88 6.81 11.94
CA GLY A 152 -9.89 5.55 12.68
C GLY A 152 -11.00 4.59 12.25
N VAL A 153 -11.65 4.83 11.11
CA VAL A 153 -12.56 3.87 10.48
C VAL A 153 -11.69 2.90 9.69
N ASN A 154 -11.11 1.92 10.38
CA ASN A 154 -10.35 0.88 9.71
C ASN A 154 -11.30 0.05 8.84
N PRO A 155 -11.12 0.00 7.50
CA PRO A 155 -11.90 -0.88 6.65
C PRO A 155 -11.65 -2.37 6.97
N LEU A 156 -10.56 -2.64 7.69
CA LEU A 156 -10.13 -3.92 8.24
C LEU A 156 -10.18 -3.89 9.78
N ASP A 157 -11.34 -3.62 10.37
CA ASP A 157 -11.61 -3.95 11.79
C ASP A 157 -11.55 -5.48 11.97
N GLU A 158 -10.33 -6.01 11.93
CA GLU A 158 -9.94 -7.38 12.20
C GLU A 158 -9.86 -7.69 13.70
N ASP A 159 -10.32 -6.78 14.56
CA ASP A 159 -10.42 -7.00 16.01
C ASP A 159 -11.27 -8.23 16.37
N LYS A 160 -12.07 -8.74 15.42
CA LYS A 160 -12.81 -10.00 15.55
C LYS A 160 -12.17 -11.22 14.86
N LEU A 161 -11.24 -11.03 13.93
CA LEU A 161 -10.57 -12.14 13.23
C LEU A 161 -9.31 -12.60 13.98
N PHE A 162 -8.49 -11.65 14.47
CA PHE A 162 -7.26 -11.98 15.22
C PHE A 162 -7.47 -12.26 16.72
N ALA A 163 -8.61 -11.86 17.30
CA ALA A 163 -8.99 -12.28 18.65
C ALA A 163 -9.14 -13.81 18.76
N ARG A 164 -9.43 -14.50 17.64
CA ARG A 164 -9.45 -15.98 17.59
C ARG A 164 -8.04 -16.59 17.57
N ASP A 165 -7.07 -15.97 16.90
CA ASP A 165 -5.72 -16.52 16.78
C ASP A 165 -4.85 -16.31 18.04
N SER A 166 -5.02 -15.18 18.75
CA SER A 166 -4.41 -14.98 20.07
C SER A 166 -4.90 -16.02 21.09
N LYS A 167 -6.21 -16.32 21.07
CA LYS A 167 -6.80 -17.35 21.95
C LYS A 167 -6.33 -18.76 21.60
N ARG A 168 -6.09 -19.06 20.32
CA ARG A 168 -5.56 -20.35 19.85
C ARG A 168 -4.10 -20.56 20.24
N ARG A 169 -3.26 -19.51 20.22
CA ARG A 169 -1.87 -19.57 20.72
C ARG A 169 -1.81 -19.73 22.24
N LYS A 170 -2.65 -19.01 23.01
CA LYS A 170 -2.73 -19.21 24.47
C LYS A 170 -3.27 -20.59 24.88
N SER A 171 -4.24 -21.14 24.14
CA SER A 171 -4.80 -22.47 24.44
C SER A 171 -3.83 -23.63 24.13
N LYS A 172 -3.01 -23.52 23.08
CA LYS A 172 -1.95 -24.50 22.79
C LYS A 172 -0.82 -24.49 23.82
N SER A 173 -0.55 -23.36 24.48
CA SER A 173 0.46 -23.27 25.54
C SER A 173 -0.01 -23.82 26.90
N ALA A 174 -1.32 -24.03 27.09
CA ALA A 174 -1.90 -24.46 28.37
C ALA A 174 -2.33 -25.94 28.41
N THR A 175 -2.17 -26.70 27.31
CA THR A 175 -2.64 -28.10 27.22
C THR A 175 -1.50 -29.12 27.15
N SER A 176 -0.35 -28.84 27.78
CA SER A 176 0.72 -29.83 27.91
C SER A 176 1.20 -29.91 29.37
N THR A 177 0.32 -30.38 30.25
CA THR A 177 0.64 -30.76 31.63
C THR A 177 -0.06 -32.10 31.92
N GLN A 178 0.59 -33.25 31.61
CA GLN A 178 1.13 -34.30 32.53
C GLN A 178 0.34 -35.64 32.45
N PRO A 179 0.78 -36.79 33.05
CA PRO A 179 2.02 -37.62 32.95
C PRO A 179 1.61 -39.12 32.64
N PRO A 180 2.30 -40.26 32.97
CA PRO A 180 3.62 -40.55 33.60
C PRO A 180 4.47 -41.69 32.95
N LEU A 181 5.75 -41.83 33.36
CA LEU A 181 6.42 -43.04 33.91
C LEU A 181 7.95 -43.02 33.68
N GLY A 182 8.70 -43.22 34.77
CA GLY A 182 10.00 -43.92 34.73
C GLY A 182 11.27 -43.13 35.07
N GLY A 183 11.57 -43.00 36.36
CA GLY A 183 12.88 -43.29 36.97
C GLY A 183 14.10 -42.37 36.76
N GLY A 184 14.65 -41.86 37.87
CA GLY A 184 16.12 -41.84 38.09
C GLY A 184 16.87 -40.50 38.07
N SER A 185 16.88 -39.79 39.22
CA SER A 185 17.98 -39.03 39.85
C SER A 185 19.10 -38.32 39.04
N GLY A 186 19.26 -37.00 39.27
CA GLY A 186 20.52 -36.24 39.06
C GLY A 186 20.35 -34.71 39.21
N PRO A 187 21.18 -33.98 40.00
CA PRO A 187 20.97 -32.57 40.30
C PRO A 187 21.79 -31.65 39.37
N PHE A 188 21.15 -30.79 38.59
CA PHE A 188 21.84 -29.76 37.78
C PHE A 188 21.20 -28.37 37.85
N SER A 189 20.27 -28.13 38.78
CA SER A 189 19.50 -26.87 38.88
C SER A 189 19.90 -25.96 40.05
N GLN A 190 20.93 -26.31 40.83
CA GLN A 190 21.41 -25.50 41.97
C GLN A 190 22.60 -24.58 41.64
N ILE A 191 23.24 -24.72 40.47
CA ILE A 191 24.47 -23.99 40.15
C ILE A 191 24.17 -22.59 39.58
N GLU A 192 23.10 -22.42 38.80
CA GLU A 192 22.75 -21.11 38.22
C GLU A 192 22.11 -20.13 39.22
N LEU A 193 21.45 -20.64 40.28
CA LEU A 193 20.84 -19.79 41.30
C LEU A 193 21.87 -19.19 42.26
N GLY A 194 22.99 -19.89 42.51
CA GLY A 194 24.09 -19.42 43.35
C GLY A 194 24.93 -18.31 42.69
N GLN A 195 25.12 -18.36 41.36
CA GLN A 195 25.92 -17.35 40.65
C GLN A 195 25.20 -15.99 40.53
N GLN A 196 23.86 -15.97 40.47
CA GLN A 196 23.10 -14.72 40.44
C GLN A 196 23.07 -14.00 41.80
N GLN A 197 23.10 -14.72 42.92
CA GLN A 197 23.16 -14.10 44.26
C GLN A 197 24.55 -13.52 44.58
N GLN A 198 25.63 -14.10 44.04
CA GLN A 198 26.99 -13.60 44.28
C GLN A 198 27.28 -12.30 43.51
N GLN A 199 26.74 -12.14 42.29
CA GLN A 199 26.88 -10.90 41.52
C GLN A 199 26.06 -9.73 42.06
N MET A 200 24.95 -9.97 42.77
CA MET A 200 24.20 -8.88 43.40
C MET A 200 24.91 -8.33 44.64
N LYS A 201 25.64 -9.16 45.38
CA LYS A 201 26.34 -8.73 46.61
C LYS A 201 27.61 -7.92 46.32
N GLU A 202 28.35 -8.28 45.26
CA GLU A 202 29.56 -7.53 44.85
C GLU A 202 29.23 -6.12 44.29
N LYS A 203 28.01 -5.91 43.80
CA LYS A 203 27.58 -4.61 43.27
C LYS A 203 27.11 -3.63 44.35
N GLU A 204 26.69 -4.14 45.51
CA GLU A 204 26.23 -3.33 46.65
C GLU A 204 27.43 -2.77 47.45
N ASP A 205 28.51 -3.54 47.59
CA ASP A 205 29.71 -3.12 48.33
C ASP A 205 30.51 -2.03 47.58
N ILE A 206 30.44 -1.94 46.25
CA ILE A 206 31.15 -0.93 45.44
C ILE A 206 30.44 0.45 45.49
N GLN A 207 29.16 0.53 45.86
CA GLN A 207 28.44 1.81 45.97
C GLN A 207 28.55 2.50 47.33
N VAL A 208 29.13 1.85 48.34
CA VAL A 208 29.32 2.45 49.68
C VAL A 208 30.70 3.13 49.82
N GLU A 209 31.63 2.90 48.89
CA GLU A 209 33.01 3.43 48.94
C GLU A 209 33.32 4.42 47.78
N LYS A 210 32.40 5.37 47.49
CA LYS A 210 32.69 6.51 46.62
C LYS A 210 31.96 7.79 47.01
#